data_AF-A0A819E4I6-F1
#
_entry.id   AF-A0A819E4I6-F1
#
_cell.length_a   1.000
_cell.length_b   1.000
_cell.length_c   1.000
_cell.angle_alpha   90.00
_cell.angle_beta   90.00
_cell.angle_gamma   90.00
#
_symmetry.space_group_name_H-M   'P 1'
#
loop_
_entity.id
_entity.type
_entity.pdbx_description
1 polymer ?
#
loop_
_entity_poly.entity_id
_entity_poly.type
_entity_poly.pdbx_seq_one_letter_code
_entity_poly.pdbx_strand_id
1 'polypeptide(L)'
;MRSKLVILFCFIAIIYPVTLLDPSCKDKLNTNKVLREEPRFINSIPNGKRFVVGQGYDKINIIHLVAKWIAEYGLPDALDLNYDITRKYTPTWYDEELRGLAAELIKAACSVLGTWDESTISSTLLHLRSLNWDEKAPIDKYSTITIYHLNASYEDYANHFHDYYKQKYTTSHTFANFDYADLVGAIRAYIQFSNSLNIALAMLINTKRTCSVHLNLEEFHRNTSNNNIGFLGIEYRAKEFNVYL
;
A
#
# COMPACT_ATOMS: atom_id res chain seq x y z
N MET A 1 -34.49 -14.68 61.53
CA MET A 1 -33.60 -13.54 61.23
C MET A 1 -32.31 -14.06 60.62
N ARG A 2 -32.17 -14.03 59.29
CA ARG A 2 -30.89 -14.25 58.60
C ARG A 2 -30.82 -13.26 57.43
N SER A 3 -29.89 -12.32 57.54
CA SER A 3 -29.70 -11.18 56.66
C SER A 3 -29.23 -11.60 55.28
N LYS A 4 -29.81 -10.95 54.27
CA LYS A 4 -29.42 -10.98 52.87
C LYS A 4 -28.09 -10.25 52.70
N LEU A 5 -27.08 -10.89 52.11
CA LEU A 5 -25.90 -10.23 51.57
C LEU A 5 -25.93 -10.44 50.05
N VAL A 6 -26.56 -9.49 49.36
CA VAL A 6 -26.58 -9.41 47.89
C VAL A 6 -25.32 -8.65 47.48
N ILE A 7 -24.31 -9.37 46.99
CA ILE A 7 -23.11 -8.78 46.40
C ILE A 7 -23.46 -8.39 44.97
N LEU A 8 -23.78 -7.10 44.78
CA LEU A 8 -23.96 -6.48 43.48
C LEU A 8 -22.56 -6.18 42.91
N PHE A 9 -22.03 -7.10 42.10
CA PHE A 9 -20.84 -6.83 41.28
C PHE A 9 -21.23 -5.85 40.16
N CYS A 10 -20.92 -4.57 40.37
CA CYS A 10 -20.90 -3.56 39.32
C CYS A 10 -19.84 -3.94 38.28
N PHE A 11 -20.25 -4.58 37.20
CA PHE A 11 -19.52 -4.57 35.93
C PHE A 11 -19.57 -3.14 35.36
N ILE A 12 -18.69 -2.27 35.82
CA ILE A 12 -18.34 -1.06 35.09
C ILE A 12 -17.45 -1.53 33.95
N ALA A 13 -18.06 -1.75 32.79
CA ALA A 13 -17.35 -1.85 31.53
C ALA A 13 -16.67 -0.50 31.29
N ILE A 14 -15.37 -0.45 31.60
CA ILE A 14 -14.49 0.63 31.16
C ILE A 14 -14.27 0.42 29.66
N ILE A 15 -15.24 0.88 28.86
CA ILE A 15 -15.06 1.12 27.44
C ILE A 15 -14.31 2.45 27.36
N TYR A 16 -12.98 2.41 27.35
CA TYR A 16 -12.19 3.54 26.87
C TYR A 16 -12.41 3.63 25.35
N PRO A 17 -12.99 4.72 24.81
CA PRO A 17 -12.90 4.96 23.39
C PRO A 17 -11.44 5.23 23.03
N VAL A 18 -10.86 4.36 22.20
CA VAL A 18 -9.63 4.62 21.46
C VAL A 18 -9.97 5.67 20.40
N THR A 19 -10.16 6.91 20.82
CA THR A 19 -10.25 8.10 19.96
C THR A 19 -9.53 9.25 20.64
N LEU A 20 -8.22 9.09 20.83
CA LEU A 20 -7.30 10.21 21.03
C LEU A 20 -6.46 10.34 19.77
N LEU A 21 -7.13 10.72 18.68
CA LEU A 21 -6.49 11.55 17.67
C LEU A 21 -6.17 12.88 18.35
N ASP A 22 -4.94 13.35 18.17
CA ASP A 22 -4.46 14.60 18.76
C ASP A 22 -5.44 15.76 18.48
N PRO A 23 -6.11 16.32 19.51
CA PRO A 23 -7.02 17.44 19.35
C PRO A 23 -6.30 18.76 18.99
N SER A 24 -4.97 18.75 18.82
CA SER A 24 -4.20 19.93 18.45
C SER A 24 -4.19 20.25 16.94
N CYS A 25 -4.70 19.36 16.07
CA CYS A 25 -5.02 19.72 14.70
C CYS A 25 -6.27 20.64 14.65
N LYS A 26 -6.11 21.89 15.10
CA LYS A 26 -7.09 22.97 14.96
C LYS A 26 -7.06 23.62 13.57
N ASP A 27 -6.57 22.91 12.57
CA ASP A 27 -6.55 23.42 11.22
C ASP A 27 -7.95 23.29 10.63
N LYS A 28 -8.58 24.45 10.40
CA LYS A 28 -9.83 24.50 9.64
C LYS A 28 -9.55 23.91 8.27
N LEU A 29 -10.40 22.97 7.85
CA LEU A 29 -10.40 22.43 6.48
C LEU A 29 -10.19 23.58 5.50
N ASN A 30 -9.21 23.45 4.62
CA ASN A 30 -8.92 24.48 3.63
C ASN A 30 -10.10 24.56 2.63
N THR A 31 -11.09 25.40 2.92
CA THR A 31 -12.26 25.62 2.06
C THR A 31 -11.98 26.64 0.96
N ASN A 32 -10.73 27.09 0.79
CA ASN A 32 -10.41 28.01 -0.29
C ASN A 32 -10.55 27.27 -1.62
N LYS A 33 -11.37 27.81 -2.51
CA LYS A 33 -11.44 27.32 -3.89
C LYS A 33 -10.03 27.40 -4.48
N VAL A 34 -9.53 26.27 -4.98
CA VAL A 34 -8.23 26.19 -5.68
C VAL A 34 -8.19 27.16 -6.87
N LEU A 35 -9.36 27.41 -7.47
CA LEU A 35 -9.53 28.32 -8.60
C LEU A 35 -10.62 29.34 -8.26
N ARG A 36 -10.29 30.63 -8.36
CA ARG A 36 -11.23 31.74 -8.09
C ARG A 36 -12.11 32.09 -9.27
N GLU A 37 -11.66 31.79 -10.49
CA GLU A 37 -12.37 32.05 -11.73
C GLU A 37 -13.28 30.87 -12.10
N GLU A 38 -14.44 31.17 -12.68
CA GLU A 38 -15.32 30.14 -13.23
C GLU A 38 -14.75 29.61 -14.57
N PRO A 39 -14.84 28.30 -14.84
CA PRO A 39 -14.39 27.72 -16.11
C PRO A 39 -15.12 28.34 -17.32
N ARG A 40 -14.37 28.85 -18.28
CA ARG A 40 -14.89 29.37 -19.55
C ARG A 40 -14.89 28.27 -20.61
N PHE A 41 -16.04 28.01 -21.19
CA PHE A 41 -16.16 27.07 -22.31
C PHE A 41 -15.36 27.56 -23.53
N ILE A 42 -14.60 26.64 -24.14
CA ILE A 42 -13.79 26.92 -25.33
C ILE A 42 -14.34 26.20 -26.55
N ASN A 43 -14.51 24.87 -26.47
CA ASN A 43 -15.06 24.08 -27.57
C ASN A 43 -15.75 22.80 -27.08
N SER A 44 -16.54 22.19 -27.98
CA SER A 44 -17.12 20.88 -27.79
C SER A 44 -16.87 20.02 -29.01
N ILE A 45 -16.61 18.75 -28.78
CA ILE A 45 -16.72 17.66 -29.75
C ILE A 45 -17.87 16.74 -29.32
N PRO A 46 -18.32 15.77 -30.14
CA PRO A 46 -19.43 14.88 -29.76
C PRO A 46 -19.26 14.21 -28.39
N ASN A 47 -18.01 13.90 -28.00
CA ASN A 47 -17.68 13.17 -26.77
C ASN A 47 -16.84 13.99 -25.77
N GLY A 48 -16.94 15.31 -25.77
CA GLY A 48 -16.20 16.10 -24.79
C GLY A 48 -16.37 17.60 -24.91
N LYS A 49 -16.22 18.27 -23.77
CA LYS A 49 -16.20 19.74 -23.68
C LYS A 49 -14.88 20.18 -23.10
N ARG A 50 -14.27 21.19 -23.70
CA ARG A 50 -13.07 21.84 -23.17
C ARG A 50 -13.46 23.16 -22.54
N PHE A 51 -13.02 23.36 -21.31
CA PHE A 51 -13.09 24.61 -20.58
C PHE A 51 -11.67 25.10 -20.27
N VAL A 52 -11.53 26.39 -20.01
CA VAL A 52 -10.30 27.01 -19.55
C VAL A 52 -10.63 27.88 -18.35
N VAL A 53 -9.80 27.80 -17.32
CA VAL A 53 -9.88 28.64 -16.11
C VAL A 53 -8.54 29.35 -15.92
N GLY A 54 -8.58 30.58 -15.42
CA GLY A 54 -7.39 31.43 -15.26
C GLY A 54 -7.01 32.22 -16.51
N GLN A 55 -5.99 33.07 -16.35
CA GLN A 55 -5.40 33.90 -17.40
C GLN A 55 -3.86 33.87 -17.33
N GLY A 56 -3.20 34.10 -18.47
CA GLY A 56 -1.74 34.16 -18.54
C GLY A 56 -1.06 32.84 -18.17
N TYR A 57 -0.16 32.89 -17.19
CA TYR A 57 0.63 31.75 -16.71
C TYR A 57 -0.17 30.76 -15.84
N ASP A 58 -1.31 31.19 -15.29
CA ASP A 58 -2.16 30.37 -14.41
C ASP A 58 -3.31 29.68 -15.19
N LYS A 59 -3.15 29.56 -16.51
CA LYS A 59 -4.19 29.00 -17.39
C LYS A 59 -4.24 27.48 -17.32
N ILE A 60 -5.33 26.93 -16.79
CA ILE A 60 -5.58 25.49 -16.73
C ILE A 60 -6.64 25.10 -17.77
N ASN A 61 -6.36 24.07 -18.57
CA ASN A 61 -7.35 23.48 -19.47
C ASN A 61 -8.10 22.37 -18.72
N ILE A 62 -9.41 22.53 -18.56
CA ILE A 62 -10.29 21.52 -17.98
C ILE A 62 -10.96 20.79 -19.14
N ILE A 63 -10.61 19.53 -19.35
CA ILE A 63 -11.28 18.70 -20.35
C ILE A 63 -12.33 17.86 -19.65
N HIS A 64 -13.59 18.20 -19.87
CA HIS A 64 -14.73 17.36 -19.50
C HIS A 64 -14.92 16.34 -20.61
N LEU A 65 -14.10 15.29 -20.59
CA LEU A 65 -14.36 14.08 -21.36
C LEU A 65 -15.63 13.42 -20.83
N VAL A 66 -16.19 12.47 -21.57
CA VAL A 66 -17.27 11.59 -21.11
C VAL A 66 -16.75 10.71 -19.96
N ALA A 67 -16.41 11.31 -18.82
CA ALA A 67 -15.80 10.66 -17.67
C ALA A 67 -16.67 9.49 -17.21
N LYS A 68 -17.99 9.64 -17.32
CA LYS A 68 -18.95 8.55 -17.11
C LYS A 68 -18.77 7.40 -18.10
N TRP A 69 -18.59 7.66 -19.39
CA TRP A 69 -18.46 6.61 -20.41
C TRP A 69 -17.08 5.95 -20.38
N ILE A 70 -16.02 6.72 -20.08
CA ILE A 70 -14.68 6.16 -19.83
C ILE A 70 -14.70 5.33 -18.54
N ALA A 71 -15.38 5.77 -17.49
CA ALA A 71 -15.51 4.98 -16.27
C ALA A 71 -16.38 3.73 -16.45
N GLU A 72 -17.47 3.81 -17.23
CA GLU A 72 -18.41 2.71 -17.42
C GLU A 72 -17.91 1.67 -18.44
N TYR A 73 -17.28 2.10 -19.53
CA TYR A 73 -16.87 1.21 -20.63
C TYR A 73 -15.35 1.17 -20.80
N GLY A 74 -14.68 2.32 -20.66
CA GLY A 74 -13.23 2.40 -20.85
C GLY A 74 -12.42 1.72 -19.74
N LEU A 75 -12.89 1.75 -18.49
CA LEU A 75 -12.17 1.18 -17.36
C LEU A 75 -12.19 -0.35 -17.38
N PRO A 76 -13.33 -1.06 -17.58
CA PRO A 76 -13.34 -2.50 -17.76
C PRO A 76 -12.46 -2.94 -18.93
N ASP A 77 -12.61 -2.32 -20.11
CA ASP A 77 -11.80 -2.66 -21.29
C ASP A 77 -10.30 -2.41 -21.06
N ALA A 78 -9.94 -1.33 -20.37
CA ALA A 78 -8.55 -1.04 -20.02
C ALA A 78 -7.99 -2.02 -19.00
N LEU A 79 -8.80 -2.47 -18.05
CA LEU A 79 -8.42 -3.48 -17.06
C LEU A 79 -8.22 -4.85 -17.72
N ASP A 80 -9.14 -5.26 -18.59
CA ASP A 80 -9.03 -6.51 -19.36
C ASP A 80 -7.81 -6.47 -20.28
N LEU A 81 -7.60 -5.37 -21.00
CA LEU A 81 -6.41 -5.19 -21.82
C LEU A 81 -5.11 -5.24 -20.99
N ASN A 82 -5.10 -4.59 -19.83
CA ASN A 82 -3.95 -4.65 -18.93
C ASN A 82 -3.69 -6.08 -18.47
N TYR A 83 -4.73 -6.79 -18.02
CA TYR A 83 -4.64 -8.19 -17.64
C TYR A 83 -4.11 -9.06 -18.78
N ASP A 84 -4.66 -8.94 -20.00
CA ASP A 84 -4.22 -9.74 -21.15
C ASP A 84 -2.76 -9.47 -21.54
N ILE A 85 -2.31 -8.21 -21.45
CA ILE A 85 -0.92 -7.83 -21.74
C ILE A 85 0.03 -8.45 -20.71
N THR A 86 -0.36 -8.47 -19.44
CA THR A 86 0.53 -8.80 -18.31
C THR A 86 0.44 -10.27 -17.90
N ARG A 87 -0.64 -10.97 -18.29
CA ARG A 87 -0.87 -12.39 -18.02
C ARG A 87 0.30 -13.29 -18.43
N LYS A 88 0.96 -13.01 -19.56
CA LYS A 88 2.12 -13.80 -20.02
C LYS A 88 3.37 -13.67 -19.13
N TYR A 89 3.41 -12.65 -18.28
CA TYR A 89 4.47 -12.41 -17.30
C TYR A 89 4.03 -12.79 -15.88
N THR A 90 2.77 -13.18 -15.71
CA THR A 90 2.14 -13.44 -14.43
C THR A 90 2.05 -14.96 -14.22
N PRO A 91 2.58 -15.50 -13.12
CA PRO A 91 2.42 -16.93 -12.82
C PRO A 91 0.94 -17.32 -12.69
N THR A 92 0.58 -18.54 -13.12
CA THR A 92 -0.82 -18.99 -13.15
C THR A 92 -1.50 -19.02 -11.77
N TRP A 93 -0.75 -19.28 -10.70
CA TRP A 93 -1.29 -19.24 -9.33
C TRP A 93 -1.77 -17.83 -8.92
N TYR A 94 -1.21 -16.79 -9.53
CA TYR A 94 -1.63 -15.42 -9.27
C TYR A 94 -2.97 -15.12 -9.95
N ASP A 95 -3.21 -15.66 -11.15
CA ASP A 95 -4.53 -15.59 -11.79
C ASP A 95 -5.60 -16.29 -10.94
N GLU A 96 -5.28 -17.43 -10.33
CA GLU A 96 -6.18 -18.17 -9.43
C GLU A 96 -6.52 -17.35 -8.18
N GLU A 97 -5.54 -16.67 -7.61
CA GLU A 97 -5.73 -15.81 -6.45
C GLU A 97 -6.54 -14.55 -6.80
N LEU A 98 -6.23 -13.89 -7.92
CA LEU A 98 -6.98 -12.73 -8.42
C LEU A 98 -8.44 -13.08 -8.74
N ARG A 99 -8.76 -14.31 -9.17
CA ARG A 99 -10.17 -14.71 -9.33
C ARG A 99 -10.96 -14.67 -8.02
N GLY A 100 -10.27 -14.82 -6.87
CA GLY A 100 -10.86 -14.65 -5.54
C GLY A 100 -10.86 -13.21 -5.02
N LEU A 101 -10.09 -12.31 -5.65
CA LEU A 101 -9.89 -10.93 -5.21
C LEU A 101 -10.27 -9.95 -6.32
N ALA A 102 -11.36 -9.19 -6.13
CA ALA A 102 -11.69 -8.10 -7.05
C ALA A 102 -10.57 -7.04 -7.02
N ALA A 103 -9.73 -7.00 -8.06
CA ALA A 103 -8.67 -6.02 -8.18
C ALA A 103 -9.24 -4.69 -8.71
N GLU A 104 -8.98 -3.60 -7.98
CA GLU A 104 -9.34 -2.24 -8.39
C GLU A 104 -8.09 -1.50 -8.90
N LEU A 105 -8.29 -0.61 -9.89
CA LEU A 105 -7.24 0.25 -10.42
C LEU A 105 -6.98 1.39 -9.42
N ILE A 106 -5.99 1.24 -8.55
CA ILE A 106 -5.76 2.24 -7.50
C ILE A 106 -4.43 2.98 -7.65
N LYS A 107 -4.50 4.31 -7.53
CA LYS A 107 -3.35 5.19 -7.33
C LYS A 107 -3.27 5.56 -5.85
N ALA A 108 -2.23 5.07 -5.17
CA ALA A 108 -1.92 5.45 -3.80
C ALA A 108 -0.71 6.40 -3.76
N ALA A 109 -0.66 7.26 -2.74
CA ALA A 109 0.56 7.94 -2.35
C ALA A 109 1.12 7.25 -1.10
N CYS A 110 2.44 7.19 -0.95
CA CYS A 110 3.05 6.64 0.24
C CYS A 110 4.19 7.52 0.74
N SER A 111 4.42 7.50 2.04
CA SER A 111 5.64 8.01 2.66
C SER A 111 6.33 6.85 3.35
N VAL A 112 7.65 6.78 3.19
CA VAL A 112 8.45 5.69 3.75
C VAL A 112 9.64 6.30 4.48
N LEU A 113 9.94 5.76 5.65
CA LEU A 113 11.06 6.13 6.50
C LEU A 113 11.76 4.86 6.97
N GLY A 114 13.05 4.75 6.70
CA GLY A 114 13.94 3.77 7.32
C GLY A 114 14.91 4.49 8.26
N THR A 115 15.08 4.00 9.48
CA THR A 115 16.10 4.49 10.43
C THR A 115 16.84 3.30 11.04
N TRP A 116 18.15 3.41 11.23
CA TRP A 116 18.99 2.33 11.77
C TRP A 116 20.22 2.89 12.50
N ASP A 117 21.05 1.99 13.04
CA ASP A 117 22.27 2.32 13.80
C ASP A 117 22.03 3.40 14.88
N GLU A 118 22.85 4.44 14.93
CA GLU A 118 22.81 5.53 15.90
C GLU A 118 21.50 6.34 15.85
N SER A 119 20.72 6.19 14.78
CA SER A 119 19.38 6.81 14.68
C SER A 119 18.31 6.05 15.48
N THR A 120 18.64 4.92 16.11
CA THR A 120 17.72 4.10 16.89
C THR A 120 18.34 3.68 18.22
N ILE A 121 17.55 3.62 19.30
CA ILE A 121 18.04 3.29 20.65
C ILE A 121 18.67 1.89 20.69
N SER A 122 18.14 0.95 19.91
CA SER A 122 18.60 -0.44 19.84
C SER A 122 19.61 -0.72 18.74
N SER A 123 20.00 0.28 17.95
CA SER A 123 20.81 0.09 16.73
C SER A 123 20.22 -0.94 15.77
N THR A 124 18.89 -1.06 15.76
CA THR A 124 18.14 -1.98 14.87
C THR A 124 17.46 -1.18 13.78
N LEU A 125 17.24 -1.80 12.62
CA LEU A 125 16.42 -1.19 11.58
C LEU A 125 14.97 -1.02 12.04
N LEU A 126 14.47 0.20 11.92
CA LEU A 126 13.06 0.55 12.02
C LEU A 126 12.59 1.05 10.66
N HIS A 127 11.55 0.44 10.13
CA HIS A 127 10.94 0.82 8.87
C HIS A 127 9.48 1.17 9.10
N LEU A 128 9.14 2.41 8.77
CA LEU A 128 7.79 2.94 8.86
C LEU A 128 7.31 3.32 7.47
N ARG A 129 6.08 2.90 7.14
CA ARG A 129 5.39 3.31 5.93
C ARG A 129 4.03 3.87 6.30
N SER A 130 3.68 5.02 5.71
CA SER A 130 2.30 5.50 5.66
C SER A 130 1.77 5.42 4.23
N LEU A 131 0.49 5.13 4.12
CA LEU A 131 -0.24 5.08 2.87
C LEU A 131 -1.33 6.13 2.93
N ASN A 132 -1.27 7.08 2.00
CA ASN A 132 -2.24 8.14 1.88
C ASN A 132 -3.26 7.75 0.81
N TRP A 133 -4.52 7.76 1.20
CA TRP A 133 -5.67 7.41 0.38
C TRP A 133 -6.72 8.50 0.47
N ASP A 134 -7.71 8.44 -0.42
CA ASP A 134 -8.93 9.20 -0.25
C ASP A 134 -9.61 8.76 1.05
N GLU A 135 -10.02 9.70 1.90
CA GLU A 135 -10.73 9.45 3.17
C GLU A 135 -12.04 8.64 2.99
N LYS A 136 -12.55 8.58 1.76
CA LYS A 136 -13.77 7.84 1.39
C LYS A 136 -13.45 6.47 0.79
N ALA A 137 -12.18 6.16 0.55
CA ALA A 137 -11.79 4.87 0.03
C ALA A 137 -12.15 3.77 1.05
N PRO A 138 -12.70 2.63 0.61
CA PRO A 138 -13.04 1.52 1.52
C PRO A 138 -11.88 1.06 2.40
N ILE A 139 -10.63 1.19 1.92
CA ILE A 139 -9.43 0.79 2.65
C ILE A 139 -9.22 1.53 3.97
N ASP A 140 -9.70 2.78 4.08
CA ASP A 140 -9.64 3.55 5.33
C ASP A 140 -10.52 2.90 6.42
N LYS A 141 -11.63 2.29 6.02
CA LYS A 141 -12.58 1.63 6.92
C LYS A 141 -12.26 0.17 7.19
N TYR A 142 -11.58 -0.49 6.26
CA TYR A 142 -11.36 -1.94 6.27
C TYR A 142 -9.88 -2.29 6.07
N SER A 143 -8.99 -1.62 6.81
CA SER A 143 -7.57 -1.96 6.79
C SER A 143 -7.34 -3.41 7.23
N THR A 144 -6.60 -4.16 6.42
CA THR A 144 -6.33 -5.59 6.66
C THR A 144 -4.82 -5.82 6.62
N ILE A 145 -4.32 -6.58 7.59
CA ILE A 145 -2.93 -7.04 7.64
C ILE A 145 -2.93 -8.53 7.29
N THR A 146 -2.32 -8.88 6.17
CA THR A 146 -2.19 -10.28 5.72
C THR A 146 -0.78 -10.79 5.99
N ILE A 147 -0.65 -11.90 6.69
CA ILE A 147 0.63 -12.54 7.01
C ILE A 147 0.68 -13.88 6.27
N TYR A 148 1.68 -14.02 5.40
CA TYR A 148 1.84 -15.21 4.57
C TYR A 148 2.73 -16.26 5.25
N HIS A 149 2.26 -17.50 5.29
CA HIS A 149 3.00 -18.64 5.82
C HIS A 149 3.19 -19.69 4.72
N LEU A 150 4.35 -19.67 4.05
CA LEU A 150 4.60 -20.48 2.85
C LEU A 150 4.55 -22.01 3.07
N ASN A 151 4.81 -22.46 4.30
CA ASN A 151 4.96 -23.88 4.63
C ASN A 151 3.90 -24.39 5.61
N ALA A 152 2.87 -23.60 5.92
CA ALA A 152 1.80 -24.04 6.81
C ALA A 152 0.66 -24.63 5.98
N SER A 153 0.28 -25.88 6.27
CA SER A 153 -1.04 -26.34 5.84
C SER A 153 -2.11 -25.50 6.58
N TYR A 154 -3.30 -25.35 6.00
CA TYR A 154 -4.38 -24.61 6.67
C TYR A 154 -4.70 -25.19 8.05
N GLU A 155 -4.67 -26.52 8.15
CA GLU A 155 -4.93 -27.26 9.39
C GLU A 155 -3.81 -27.06 10.43
N ASP A 156 -2.54 -27.11 10.01
CA ASP A 156 -1.41 -26.81 10.90
C ASP A 156 -1.44 -25.38 11.39
N TYR A 157 -1.78 -24.43 10.52
CA TYR A 157 -1.89 -23.03 10.87
C TYR A 157 -3.00 -22.76 11.88
N ALA A 158 -4.20 -23.31 11.66
CA ALA A 158 -5.33 -23.13 12.57
C ALA A 158 -5.03 -23.66 13.98
N ASN A 159 -4.29 -24.77 14.07
CA ASN A 159 -3.95 -25.41 15.33
C ASN A 159 -2.70 -24.82 16.01
N HIS A 160 -1.77 -24.23 15.25
CA HIS A 160 -0.48 -23.75 15.77
C HIS A 160 -0.21 -22.26 15.51
N PHE A 161 -1.26 -21.46 15.29
CA PHE A 161 -1.14 -20.04 14.96
C PHE A 161 -0.13 -19.30 15.87
N HIS A 162 -0.22 -19.48 17.18
CA HIS A 162 0.67 -18.82 18.14
C HIS A 162 2.12 -19.30 18.11
N ASP A 163 2.38 -20.50 17.61
CA ASP A 163 3.74 -21.07 17.55
C ASP A 163 4.50 -20.54 16.34
N TYR A 164 3.81 -20.24 15.24
CA TYR A 164 4.42 -19.61 14.06
C TYR A 164 5.01 -18.22 14.36
N TYR A 165 4.40 -17.44 15.25
CA TYR A 165 4.95 -16.12 15.66
C TYR A 165 6.16 -16.22 16.59
N LYS A 166 6.37 -17.37 17.23
CA LYS A 166 7.45 -17.58 18.21
C LYS A 166 8.70 -18.20 17.60
N GLN A 167 8.71 -18.47 16.29
CA GLN A 167 9.87 -19.09 15.63
C GLN A 167 11.08 -18.15 15.68
N LYS A 168 12.03 -18.49 16.55
CA LYS A 168 13.20 -17.67 16.90
C LYS A 168 14.26 -17.61 15.78
N TYR A 169 14.16 -18.49 14.78
CA TYR A 169 15.18 -18.73 13.76
C TYR A 169 14.68 -18.57 12.32
N THR A 170 13.45 -18.13 12.11
CA THR A 170 12.95 -17.85 10.76
C THR A 170 13.28 -16.41 10.36
N THR A 171 13.96 -16.27 9.22
CA THR A 171 14.06 -15.00 8.50
C THR A 171 12.67 -14.64 7.99
N SER A 172 11.99 -13.73 8.68
CA SER A 172 10.75 -13.15 8.21
C SER A 172 11.09 -11.89 7.41
N HIS A 173 10.82 -11.91 6.10
CA HIS A 173 10.82 -10.69 5.31
C HIS A 173 9.41 -10.08 5.40
N THR A 174 9.27 -9.00 6.14
CA THR A 174 8.02 -8.24 6.20
C THR A 174 8.06 -7.13 5.17
N PHE A 175 7.03 -7.06 4.34
CA PHE A 175 6.80 -5.91 3.48
C PHE A 175 5.33 -5.52 3.58
N ALA A 176 5.07 -4.23 3.76
CA ALA A 176 3.72 -3.69 3.59
C ALA A 176 3.48 -3.51 2.09
N ASN A 177 2.66 -4.35 1.46
CA ASN A 177 2.35 -4.26 0.03
C ASN A 177 0.96 -3.67 -0.21
N PHE A 178 0.90 -2.56 -0.96
CA PHE A 178 -0.31 -2.08 -1.63
C PHE A 178 0.12 -1.38 -2.91
N ASP A 179 -0.11 -2.02 -4.05
CA ASP A 179 0.08 -1.43 -5.38
C ASP A 179 -0.62 -2.30 -6.44
N TYR A 180 -0.57 -1.90 -7.71
CA TYR A 180 -1.19 -2.59 -8.86
C TYR A 180 -0.94 -4.11 -8.90
N ALA A 181 -1.86 -4.88 -9.48
CA ALA A 181 -1.77 -6.33 -9.61
C ALA A 181 -0.40 -6.82 -10.15
N ASP A 182 0.18 -6.15 -11.15
CA ASP A 182 1.52 -6.47 -11.65
C ASP A 182 2.63 -6.25 -10.61
N LEU A 183 2.53 -5.17 -9.84
CA LEU A 183 3.52 -4.85 -8.82
C LEU A 183 3.38 -5.74 -7.59
N VAL A 184 2.15 -6.05 -7.17
CA VAL A 184 1.93 -6.97 -6.03
C VAL A 184 2.43 -8.36 -6.36
N GLY A 185 2.23 -8.85 -7.59
CA GLY A 185 2.79 -10.11 -8.05
C GLY A 185 4.32 -10.11 -8.04
N ALA A 186 4.93 -9.07 -8.60
CA ALA A 186 6.38 -8.90 -8.62
C ALA A 186 6.98 -8.78 -7.20
N ILE A 187 6.43 -7.89 -6.36
CA ILE A 187 6.92 -7.73 -4.99
C ILE A 187 6.76 -9.04 -4.23
N ARG A 188 5.58 -9.68 -4.27
CA ARG A 188 5.35 -10.96 -3.60
C ARG A 188 6.35 -12.02 -4.03
N ALA A 189 6.67 -12.13 -5.32
CA ALA A 189 7.70 -13.06 -5.78
C ALA A 189 9.05 -12.74 -5.13
N TYR A 190 9.44 -11.47 -4.99
CA TYR A 190 10.66 -11.10 -4.27
C TYR A 190 10.58 -11.51 -2.79
N ILE A 191 9.47 -11.26 -2.10
CA ILE A 191 9.29 -11.65 -0.69
C ILE A 191 9.44 -13.16 -0.51
N GLN A 192 8.80 -13.92 -1.39
CA GLN A 192 8.70 -15.37 -1.24
C GLN A 192 9.98 -16.09 -1.66
N PHE A 193 10.70 -15.57 -2.65
CA PHE A 193 11.81 -16.30 -3.28
C PHE A 193 13.18 -15.67 -3.05
N SER A 194 13.26 -14.44 -2.54
CA SER A 194 14.55 -13.86 -2.14
C SER A 194 14.88 -14.23 -0.70
N ASN A 195 16.14 -14.55 -0.47
CA ASN A 195 16.71 -14.83 0.86
C ASN A 195 17.86 -13.85 1.20
N SER A 196 18.05 -12.82 0.38
CA SER A 196 19.03 -11.77 0.57
C SER A 196 18.66 -10.53 -0.23
N LEU A 197 19.17 -9.37 0.20
CA LEU A 197 18.95 -8.09 -0.47
C LEU A 197 19.43 -8.11 -1.93
N ASN A 198 20.57 -8.76 -2.19
CA ASN A 198 21.16 -8.85 -3.53
C ASN A 198 20.29 -9.68 -4.48
N ILE A 199 19.70 -10.78 -4.01
CA ILE A 199 18.79 -11.59 -4.82
C ILE A 199 17.50 -10.82 -5.10
N ALA A 200 16.93 -10.15 -4.08
CA ALA A 200 15.75 -9.30 -4.26
C ALA A 200 16.02 -8.19 -5.29
N LEU A 201 17.16 -7.51 -5.19
CA LEU A 201 17.58 -6.46 -6.12
C LEU A 201 17.77 -7.01 -7.54
N ALA A 202 18.42 -8.16 -7.69
CA ALA A 202 18.59 -8.80 -8.99
C ALA A 202 17.25 -9.19 -9.63
N MET A 203 16.31 -9.70 -8.84
CA MET A 203 14.96 -10.00 -9.33
C MET A 203 14.22 -8.73 -9.78
N LEU A 204 14.34 -7.62 -9.04
CA LEU A 204 13.79 -6.32 -9.42
C LEU A 204 14.35 -5.82 -10.75
N ILE A 205 15.67 -5.84 -10.93
CA ILE A 205 16.35 -5.40 -12.15
C ILE A 205 15.87 -6.19 -13.38
N ASN A 206 15.63 -7.49 -13.22
CA ASN A 206 15.21 -8.37 -14.31
C ASN A 206 13.71 -8.33 -14.60
N THR A 207 12.89 -7.77 -13.72
CA THR A 207 11.43 -7.74 -13.88
C THR A 207 11.03 -6.54 -14.70
N LYS A 208 10.51 -6.71 -15.92
CA LYS A 208 10.05 -5.59 -16.75
C LYS A 208 8.83 -4.89 -16.14
N ARG A 209 8.76 -3.56 -16.26
CA ARG A 209 7.66 -2.76 -15.73
C ARG A 209 7.15 -1.69 -16.68
N THR A 210 5.87 -1.37 -16.51
CA THR A 210 5.12 -0.39 -17.31
C THR A 210 4.96 0.96 -16.62
N CYS A 211 5.13 1.03 -15.29
CA CYS A 211 4.96 2.24 -14.49
C CYS A 211 6.15 2.52 -13.56
N SER A 212 6.25 3.78 -13.13
CA SER A 212 7.26 4.26 -12.19
C SER A 212 6.85 3.95 -10.76
N VAL A 213 7.80 3.52 -9.93
CA VAL A 213 7.60 3.32 -8.48
C VAL A 213 8.82 3.74 -7.67
N HIS A 214 8.58 3.90 -6.38
CA HIS A 214 9.61 3.97 -5.37
C HIS A 214 9.43 2.78 -4.44
N LEU A 215 10.49 2.01 -4.25
CA LEU A 215 10.53 0.83 -3.38
C LEU A 215 11.61 1.03 -2.35
N ASN A 216 11.43 0.42 -1.18
CA ASN A 216 12.50 0.29 -0.21
C ASN A 216 12.71 -1.20 0.03
N LEU A 217 13.94 -1.66 -0.13
CA LEU A 217 14.32 -3.02 0.22
C LEU A 217 15.16 -3.00 1.48
N GLU A 218 14.87 -3.96 2.36
CA GLU A 218 15.57 -4.10 3.61
C GLU A 218 15.93 -5.55 3.90
N GLU A 219 17.08 -5.72 4.55
CA GLU A 219 17.53 -7.00 5.07
C GLU A 219 17.85 -6.84 6.56
N PHE A 220 17.18 -7.66 7.36
CA PHE A 220 17.36 -7.70 8.80
C PHE A 220 17.75 -9.11 9.24
N HIS A 221 18.96 -9.26 9.74
CA HIS A 221 19.42 -10.50 10.35
C HIS A 221 19.17 -10.47 11.85
N ARG A 222 18.13 -11.17 12.29
CA ARG A 222 17.94 -11.43 13.73
C ARG A 222 19.10 -12.33 14.19
N ASN A 223 19.80 -11.94 15.25
CA ASN A 223 20.78 -12.76 15.99
C ASN A 223 22.21 -12.88 15.43
N THR A 224 22.63 -12.06 14.46
CA THR A 224 24.06 -11.95 14.11
C THR A 224 24.72 -10.88 14.97
N SER A 225 25.89 -11.17 15.56
CA SER A 225 26.71 -10.15 16.25
C SER A 225 27.18 -9.02 15.33
N ASN A 226 27.01 -9.22 14.01
CA ASN A 226 27.21 -8.22 12.99
C ASN A 226 25.84 -7.61 12.65
N ASN A 227 25.67 -6.32 12.96
CA ASN A 227 24.53 -5.52 12.54
C ASN A 227 24.65 -5.19 11.04
N ASN A 228 24.72 -6.20 10.17
CA ASN A 228 24.60 -5.97 8.74
C ASN A 228 23.14 -5.65 8.45
N ILE A 229 22.83 -4.36 8.58
CA ILE A 229 21.56 -3.77 8.20
C ILE A 229 21.74 -3.29 6.76
N GLY A 230 20.98 -3.88 5.85
CA GLY A 230 20.91 -3.41 4.47
C GLY A 230 19.61 -2.64 4.27
N PHE A 231 19.71 -1.39 3.79
CA PHE A 231 18.57 -0.60 3.35
C PHE A 231 18.88 -0.01 1.98
N LEU A 232 17.98 -0.16 1.02
CA LEU A 232 18.09 0.40 -0.32
C LEU A 232 16.81 1.13 -0.67
N GLY A 233 16.94 2.43 -0.96
CA GLY A 233 15.91 3.15 -1.69
C GLY A 233 16.03 2.83 -3.17
N ILE A 234 14.93 2.55 -3.85
CA ILE A 234 14.94 2.20 -5.27
C ILE A 234 13.90 3.06 -5.98
N GLU A 235 14.32 3.77 -7.01
CA GLU A 235 13.42 4.37 -7.98
C GLU A 235 13.45 3.51 -9.24
N TYR A 236 12.31 2.92 -9.58
CA TYR A 236 12.21 2.02 -10.72
C TYR A 236 11.16 2.51 -11.72
N ARG A 237 11.59 2.82 -12.95
CA ARG A 237 10.78 3.23 -14.10
C ARG A 237 11.08 2.32 -15.30
N ALA A 238 10.23 2.36 -16.33
CA ALA A 238 10.38 1.53 -17.53
C ALA A 238 11.76 1.65 -18.24
N LYS A 239 12.51 2.74 -18.05
CA LYS A 239 13.82 2.99 -18.68
C LYS A 239 14.94 3.32 -17.70
N GLU A 240 14.62 3.45 -16.42
CA GLU A 240 15.54 3.97 -15.40
C GLU A 240 15.42 3.12 -14.15
N PHE A 241 16.58 2.76 -13.58
CA PHE A 241 16.66 1.98 -12.35
C PHE A 241 17.75 2.61 -11.48
N ASN A 242 17.33 3.41 -10.49
CA ASN A 242 18.22 4.11 -9.60
C ASN A 242 18.18 3.47 -8.22
N VAL A 243 19.35 3.22 -7.64
CA VAL A 243 19.50 2.69 -6.28
C VAL A 243 20.15 3.75 -5.41
N TYR A 244 19.58 3.97 -4.23
CA TYR A 244 20.00 4.93 -3.23
C TYR A 244 20.40 4.18 -1.96
N LEU A 245 21.51 4.62 -1.36
CA LEU A 245 22.06 4.15 -0.09
C LEU A 245 21.75 5.15 1.02
#